data_AF-A0A382RFE1-F1
#
_entry.id   AF-A0A382RFE1-F1
#
_cell.length_a   1.000
_cell.length_b   1.000
_cell.length_c   1.000
_cell.angle_alpha   90.00
_cell.angle_beta   90.00
_cell.angle_gamma   90.00
#
_symmetry.space_group_name_H-M   'P 1'
#
loop_
_entity.id
_entity.type
_entity.pdbx_description
1 polymer ?
#
loop_
_entity_poly.entity_id
_entity_poly.type
_entity_poly.pdbx_seq_one_letter_code
_entity_poly.pdbx_strand_id
1 'polypeptide(L)'
;MSCALLFLTGIQGYFQFNIIKASHQQFALFSTIFYMFSETLIMFYFIGSGTAIKKEVSQSDIPAITYDKVKKTKMILFPHLTLNMLLVGIVFILGGAVETGSISGFIHGILYITTFFHFIYT
;
A
#
# COMPACT_ATOMS: atom_id res chain seq x y z
N MET A 1 -9.20 3.26 -6.07
CA MET A 1 -8.42 3.18 -7.33
C MET A 1 -7.38 2.06 -7.26
N SER A 2 -6.53 2.07 -6.23
CA SER A 2 -5.42 1.12 -6.05
C SER A 2 -5.85 -0.34 -5.90
N CYS A 3 -6.97 -0.62 -5.23
CA CYS A 3 -7.52 -1.98 -5.10
C CYS A 3 -7.79 -2.65 -6.45
N ALA A 4 -8.48 -1.96 -7.36
CA ALA A 4 -8.77 -2.48 -8.69
C ALA A 4 -7.50 -2.75 -9.50
N LEU A 5 -6.50 -1.87 -9.40
CA LEU A 5 -5.21 -2.05 -10.07
C LEU A 5 -4.45 -3.26 -9.53
N LEU A 6 -4.33 -3.40 -8.21
CA LEU A 6 -3.65 -4.54 -7.58
C LEU A 6 -4.37 -5.87 -7.87
N PHE A 7 -5.70 -5.85 -7.90
CA PHE A 7 -6.50 -7.01 -8.27
C PHE A 7 -6.27 -7.42 -9.72
N LEU A 8 -6.35 -6.46 -10.66
CA LEU A 8 -6.10 -6.71 -12.08
C LEU A 8 -4.67 -7.20 -12.32
N THR A 9 -3.68 -6.63 -11.63
CA THR A 9 -2.28 -7.10 -11.69
C THR A 9 -2.16 -8.56 -11.25
N GLY A 10 -2.85 -8.96 -10.18
CA GLY A 10 -2.86 -10.34 -9.71
C GLY A 10 -3.45 -11.31 -10.73
N ILE A 11 -4.64 -11.01 -11.25
CA ILE A 11 -5.29 -11.82 -12.30
C ILE A 11 -4.35 -11.91 -13.51
N GLN A 12 -3.74 -10.80 -13.91
CA GLN A 12 -2.78 -10.79 -15.01
C GLN A 12 -1.57 -11.70 -14.74
N GLY A 13 -1.08 -11.75 -13.50
CA GLY A 13 0.02 -12.63 -13.10
C GLY A 13 -0.35 -14.12 -13.16
N TYR A 14 -1.60 -14.49 -12.84
CA TYR A 14 -2.04 -15.89 -12.92
C TYR A 14 -2.36 -16.36 -14.34
N PHE A 15 -2.98 -15.49 -15.16
CA PHE A 15 -3.49 -15.87 -16.48
C PHE A 15 -2.64 -15.37 -17.65
N GLN A 16 -1.62 -14.55 -17.40
CA GLN A 16 -0.60 -14.11 -18.36
C GLN A 16 -1.17 -13.42 -19.62
N PHE A 17 -2.28 -12.67 -19.47
CA PHE A 17 -2.83 -11.84 -20.56
C PHE A 17 -2.23 -10.43 -20.56
N ASN A 18 -2.44 -9.68 -21.64
CA ASN A 18 -1.99 -8.30 -21.76
C ASN A 18 -3.13 -7.31 -21.50
N ILE A 19 -2.87 -6.27 -20.72
CA ILE A 19 -3.82 -5.17 -20.47
C ILE A 19 -3.34 -3.96 -21.27
N ILE A 20 -4.11 -3.52 -22.27
CA ILE A 20 -3.74 -2.36 -23.13
C ILE A 20 -2.34 -2.58 -23.74
N LYS A 21 -2.05 -3.80 -24.21
CA LYS A 21 -0.74 -4.25 -24.74
C LYS A 21 0.43 -4.23 -23.74
N ALA A 22 0.20 -3.90 -22.47
CA ALA A 22 1.22 -3.99 -21.43
C ALA A 22 1.37 -5.44 -20.93
N SER A 23 2.62 -5.89 -20.77
CA SER A 23 2.92 -7.15 -20.10
C SER A 23 2.56 -7.09 -18.62
N HIS A 24 2.58 -8.25 -17.94
CA HIS A 24 2.32 -8.32 -16.51
C HIS A 24 3.23 -7.39 -15.70
N GLN A 25 4.52 -7.34 -16.00
CA GLN A 25 5.52 -6.57 -15.26
C GLN A 25 5.36 -5.07 -15.48
N GLN A 26 5.07 -4.65 -16.72
CA GLN A 26 4.81 -3.26 -17.05
C GLN A 26 3.56 -2.75 -16.31
N PHE A 27 2.49 -3.53 -16.32
CA PHE A 27 1.26 -3.18 -15.63
C PHE A 27 1.41 -3.27 -14.10
N ALA A 28 2.19 -4.23 -13.58
CA ALA A 28 2.50 -4.36 -12.17
C ALA A 28 3.30 -3.15 -11.66
N LEU A 29 4.27 -2.67 -12.43
CA LEU A 29 5.01 -1.45 -12.11
C LEU A 29 4.07 -0.25 -12.02
N PHE A 30 3.20 -0.08 -13.02
CA PHE A 30 2.20 0.98 -13.04
C PHE A 30 1.28 0.93 -11.81
N SER A 31 0.70 -0.23 -11.53
CA SER A 31 -0.17 -0.49 -10.37
C SER A 31 0.55 -0.18 -9.05
N THR A 32 1.79 -0.63 -8.90
CA THR A 32 2.61 -0.42 -7.70
C THR A 32 2.95 1.05 -7.49
N ILE A 33 3.30 1.80 -8.53
CA ILE A 33 3.55 3.24 -8.43
C ILE A 33 2.31 3.98 -7.94
N PHE A 34 1.15 3.72 -8.56
CA PHE A 34 -0.11 4.34 -8.15
C PHE A 34 -0.50 3.97 -6.72
N TYR A 35 -0.26 2.72 -6.33
CA TYR A 35 -0.48 2.25 -4.98
C TYR A 35 0.38 2.99 -3.96
N MET A 36 1.71 2.96 -4.14
CA MET A 36 2.68 3.61 -3.25
C MET A 36 2.44 5.11 -3.14
N PHE A 37 2.08 5.76 -4.25
CA PHE A 37 1.74 7.17 -4.27
C PHE A 37 0.48 7.46 -3.44
N SER A 38 -0.57 6.65 -3.60
CA SER A 38 -1.82 6.81 -2.84
C SER A 38 -1.60 6.65 -1.33
N GLU A 39 -0.88 5.62 -0.93
CA GLU A 39 -0.53 5.36 0.47
C GLU A 39 0.32 6.48 1.07
N THR A 40 1.27 7.02 0.29
CA THR A 40 2.10 8.15 0.71
C THR A 40 1.27 9.41 0.92
N LEU A 41 0.30 9.69 0.03
CA LEU A 41 -0.63 10.81 0.20
C LEU A 41 -1.48 10.67 1.47
N ILE A 42 -1.99 9.47 1.75
CA ILE A 42 -2.75 9.18 2.97
C ILE A 42 -1.89 9.46 4.21
N MET A 43 -0.66 8.94 4.25
CA MET A 43 0.24 9.19 5.37
C MET A 43 0.55 10.67 5.55
N PHE A 44 0.88 11.39 4.47
CA PHE A 44 1.16 12.82 4.55
C PHE A 44 -0.05 13.63 4.99
N TYR A 45 -1.25 13.27 4.56
CA TYR A 45 -2.48 13.89 5.06
C TYR A 45 -2.60 13.77 6.58
N PHE A 46 -2.39 12.57 7.14
CA PHE A 46 -2.45 12.36 8.60
C PHE A 46 -1.26 12.96 9.37
N ILE A 47 -0.10 13.09 8.74
CA ILE A 47 1.03 13.82 9.31
C ILE A 47 0.68 15.30 9.39
N GLY A 48 0.29 15.93 8.29
CA GLY A 48 0.00 17.37 8.20
C GLY A 48 -1.22 17.80 9.00
N SER A 49 -2.33 17.06 8.92
CA SER A 49 -3.52 17.33 9.75
C SER A 49 -3.20 17.09 11.23
N GLY A 50 -2.46 16.04 11.55
CA GLY A 50 -2.06 15.72 12.93
C GLY A 50 -1.16 16.79 13.56
N THR A 51 -0.28 17.43 12.80
CA THR A 51 0.55 18.54 13.29
C THR A 51 -0.26 19.82 13.43
N ALA A 52 -1.17 20.12 12.49
CA ALA A 52 -2.07 21.27 12.57
C ALA A 52 -2.98 21.19 13.81
N ILE A 53 -3.62 20.03 14.05
CA ILE A 53 -4.48 19.82 15.23
C ILE A 53 -3.65 19.92 16.52
N LYS A 54 -2.45 19.34 16.55
CA LYS A 54 -1.56 19.45 17.73
C LYS A 54 -1.24 20.91 18.05
N LYS A 55 -0.97 21.72 17.03
CA LYS A 55 -0.69 23.15 17.20
C LYS A 55 -1.89 23.90 17.77
N GLU A 56 -3.08 23.64 17.23
CA GLU A 56 -4.32 24.28 17.70
C GLU A 56 -4.63 23.94 19.17
N VAL A 57 -4.52 22.67 19.55
CA VAL A 57 -4.71 22.22 20.94
C VAL A 57 -3.68 22.84 21.90
N SER A 58 -2.46 23.11 21.44
CA SER A 58 -1.44 23.78 22.26
C SER A 58 -1.62 25.30 22.36
N GLN A 59 -2.35 25.93 21.44
CA GLN A 59 -2.52 27.39 21.36
C GLN A 59 -3.85 27.87 21.94
N SER A 60 -4.83 26.98 22.07
CA SER A 60 -6.16 27.24 22.60
C SER A 60 -6.32 26.58 23.99
N ASP A 61 -7.30 27.00 24.79
CA ASP A 61 -7.66 26.37 26.08
C ASP A 61 -8.33 24.98 25.92
N ILE A 62 -8.05 24.29 24.82
CA ILE A 62 -8.60 22.96 24.52
C ILE A 62 -7.80 21.93 25.32
N PRO A 63 -8.48 21.04 26.08
CA PRO A 63 -7.79 20.01 26.84
C PRO A 63 -6.91 19.13 25.95
N ALA A 64 -5.65 18.91 26.35
CA ALA A 64 -4.67 18.09 25.61
C ALA A 64 -5.18 16.66 25.31
N ILE A 65 -6.10 16.14 26.14
CA ILE A 65 -6.76 14.85 25.95
C ILE A 65 -7.55 14.75 24.62
N THR A 66 -7.88 15.90 24.02
CA THR A 66 -8.54 16.00 22.71
C THR A 66 -7.62 15.51 21.59
N TYR A 67 -6.29 15.67 21.74
CA TYR A 67 -5.30 15.19 20.78
C TYR A 67 -5.06 13.67 20.85
N ASP A 68 -5.39 13.02 21.98
CA ASP A 68 -5.11 11.59 22.18
C ASP A 68 -5.85 10.71 21.18
N LYS A 69 -7.05 11.12 20.76
CA LYS A 69 -7.80 10.42 19.70
C LYS A 69 -7.03 10.43 18.38
N VAL A 70 -6.50 11.59 17.97
CA VAL A 70 -5.71 11.74 16.74
C VAL A 70 -4.44 10.89 16.82
N LYS A 71 -3.73 10.95 17.95
CA LYS A 71 -2.53 10.14 18.20
C LYS A 71 -2.85 8.64 18.10
N LYS A 72 -3.92 8.18 18.76
CA LYS A 72 -4.33 6.77 18.75
C LYS A 72 -4.70 6.29 17.35
N THR A 73 -5.44 7.09 16.58
CA THR A 73 -5.76 6.78 15.17
C THR A 73 -4.50 6.59 14.35
N LYS A 74 -3.53 7.51 14.44
CA LYS A 74 -2.26 7.39 13.70
C LYS A 74 -1.46 6.16 14.10
N MET A 75 -1.43 5.83 15.39
CA MET A 75 -0.72 4.65 15.91
C MET A 75 -1.30 3.33 15.40
N ILE A 76 -2.61 3.27 15.14
CA ILE A 76 -3.26 2.09 14.57
C ILE A 76 -3.05 2.06 13.05
N LEU A 77 -3.28 3.19 12.38
CA LEU A 77 -3.26 3.28 10.92
C LEU A 77 -1.85 3.07 10.32
N PHE A 78 -0.84 3.77 10.85
CA PHE A 78 0.47 3.88 10.19
C PHE A 78 1.23 2.55 10.07
N PRO A 79 1.23 1.65 11.08
CA PRO A 79 1.83 0.33 10.94
C PRO A 79 1.25 -0.46 9.78
N HIS A 80 -0.07 -0.39 9.57
CA HIS A 80 -0.73 -1.12 8.50
C HIS A 80 -0.43 -0.53 7.12
N LEU A 81 -0.47 0.80 6.96
CA LEU A 81 -0.09 1.45 5.70
C LEU A 81 1.38 1.15 5.33
N THR A 82 2.28 1.22 6.33
CA THR A 82 3.70 0.93 6.14
C THR A 82 3.93 -0.54 5.76
N LEU A 83 3.24 -1.46 6.45
CA LEU A 83 3.34 -2.88 6.16
C LEU A 83 2.77 -3.21 4.77
N ASN A 84 1.65 -2.60 4.38
CA ASN A 84 1.11 -2.79 3.03
C ASN A 84 2.07 -2.31 1.96
N MET A 85 2.67 -1.11 2.11
CA MET A 85 3.71 -0.63 1.20
C MET A 85 4.87 -1.61 1.10
N LEU A 86 5.38 -2.09 2.24
CA LEU A 86 6.48 -3.05 2.27
C LEU A 86 6.11 -4.33 1.52
N LEU A 87 4.96 -4.93 1.82
CA LEU A 87 4.51 -6.18 1.22
C LEU A 87 4.28 -6.04 -0.29
N VAL A 88 3.57 -5.00 -0.73
CA VAL A 88 3.33 -4.75 -2.16
C VAL A 88 4.65 -4.48 -2.89
N GLY A 89 5.56 -3.73 -2.27
CA GLY A 89 6.89 -3.48 -2.83
C GLY A 89 7.71 -4.77 -2.99
N ILE A 90 7.69 -5.66 -1.99
CA ILE A 90 8.35 -6.98 -2.06
C ILE A 90 7.72 -7.81 -3.18
N VAL A 91 6.39 -7.91 -3.24
CA VAL A 91 5.69 -8.67 -4.30
C VAL A 91 6.07 -8.16 -5.68
N PHE A 92 6.16 -6.85 -5.88
CA PHE A 92 6.58 -6.28 -7.16
C PHE A 92 8.03 -6.65 -7.52
N ILE A 93 8.99 -6.44 -6.60
CA ILE A 93 10.41 -6.73 -6.84
C ILE A 93 10.62 -8.23 -7.13
N LEU A 94 9.98 -9.11 -6.35
CA LEU A 94 10.07 -10.55 -6.57
C LEU A 94 9.38 -10.99 -7.86
N GLY A 95 8.40 -10.24 -8.36
CA GLY A 95 7.80 -10.50 -9.68
C GLY A 95 8.83 -10.40 -10.81
N GLY A 96 9.78 -9.47 -10.72
CA GLY A 96 10.91 -9.40 -11.66
C GLY A 96 11.85 -10.61 -11.54
N ALA A 97 12.06 -11.13 -10.33
CA ALA A 97 12.87 -12.33 -10.10
C ALA A 97 12.19 -13.63 -10.59
N VAL A 98 10.86 -13.65 -10.69
CA VAL A 98 10.13 -14.75 -11.34
C VAL A 98 10.40 -14.77 -12.84
N GLU A 99 10.46 -13.60 -13.48
CA GLU A 99 10.73 -13.49 -14.91
C GLU A 99 12.14 -13.94 -15.29
N THR A 100 13.14 -13.74 -14.42
CA THR A 100 14.50 -14.26 -14.61
C THR A 100 14.64 -15.74 -14.25
N GLY A 101 13.56 -16.39 -13.79
CA GLY A 101 13.57 -17.79 -13.33
C GLY A 101 14.29 -18.01 -11.99
N SER A 102 14.63 -16.93 -11.27
CA SER A 102 15.35 -17.01 -9.99
C SER A 102 14.43 -17.37 -8.82
N ILE A 103 13.11 -17.14 -8.96
CA ILE A 103 12.09 -17.50 -7.97
C ILE A 103 10.93 -18.23 -8.67
N SER A 104 10.35 -19.22 -7.99
CA SER A 104 9.15 -19.90 -8.46
C SER A 104 7.94 -18.97 -8.49
N GLY A 105 7.24 -18.91 -9.63
CA GLY A 105 5.98 -18.17 -9.76
C GLY A 105 4.90 -18.63 -8.78
N PHE A 106 4.93 -19.89 -8.33
CA PHE A 106 4.00 -20.39 -7.32
C PHE A 106 4.21 -19.74 -5.95
N ILE A 107 5.48 -19.61 -5.52
CA ILE A 107 5.83 -18.96 -4.24
C ILE A 107 5.47 -17.47 -4.30
N HIS A 108 5.76 -16.83 -5.42
CA HIS A 108 5.37 -15.44 -5.67
C HIS A 108 3.85 -15.26 -5.64
N GLY A 109 3.09 -16.16 -6.25
CA GLY A 109 1.62 -16.15 -6.23
C GLY A 109 1.03 -16.24 -4.83
N ILE A 110 1.56 -17.13 -3.98
CA ILE A 110 1.15 -17.22 -2.56
C ILE A 110 1.43 -15.90 -1.84
N LEU A 111 2.63 -15.33 -2.02
CA LEU A 111 2.98 -14.06 -1.40
C LEU A 111 2.06 -12.91 -1.84
N TYR A 112 1.71 -12.87 -3.13
CA TYR A 112 0.72 -11.93 -3.64
C TYR A 112 -0.63 -12.12 -2.95
N ILE A 113 -1.14 -13.35 -2.84
CA ILE A 113 -2.42 -13.62 -2.18
C ILE A 113 -2.40 -13.14 -0.72
N THR A 114 -1.35 -13.47 0.04
CA THR A 114 -1.24 -13.03 1.44
C THR A 114 -1.17 -11.51 1.57
N THR A 115 -0.45 -10.86 0.66
CA THR A 115 -0.33 -9.40 0.61
C THR A 115 -1.66 -8.75 0.27
N PHE A 116 -2.37 -9.29 -0.72
CA PHE A 116 -3.66 -8.78 -1.15
C PHE A 116 -4.73 -8.93 -0.06
N PHE A 117 -4.74 -10.04 0.67
CA PHE A 117 -5.63 -10.21 1.83
C PHE A 117 -5.32 -9.21 2.94
N HIS A 118 -4.05 -8.99 3.28
CA HIS A 118 -3.68 -7.98 4.27
C HIS A 118 -4.09 -6.57 3.82
N PHE A 119 -3.92 -6.26 2.53
CA PHE A 119 -4.39 -5.00 1.94
C PHE A 119 -5.91 -4.82 2.01
N ILE A 120 -6.71 -5.87 1.81
CA ILE A 120 -8.19 -5.78 1.87
C ILE A 120 -8.69 -5.68 3.32
N TYR A 121 -8.01 -6.34 4.25
CA TYR A 121 -8.39 -6.32 5.67
C TYR A 121 -8.22 -4.95 6.33
N THR A 122 -7.34 -4.09 5.79
CA THR A 122 -6.86 -2.90 6.48
C THR A 122 -7.06 -1.62 5.71
#